data_AF-A0A9P5XT73-F1
#
_entry.id   AF-A0A9P5XT73-F1
#
_cell.length_a   1.000
_cell.length_b   1.000
_cell.length_c   1.000
_cell.angle_alpha   90.00
_cell.angle_beta   90.00
_cell.angle_gamma   90.00
#
_symmetry.space_group_name_H-M   'P 1'
#
loop_
_entity.id
_entity.type
_entity.pdbx_description
1 polymer ?
#
loop_
_entity_poly.entity_id
_entity_poly.type
_entity_poly.pdbx_seq_one_letter_code
_entity_poly.pdbx_strand_id
1 'polypeptide(L)'
;MRKRAKAKNPKRELSPDEGVVRSASVTDEHFSDSPSQERHASRSTLSTESKTDTVYLEDVMDEHKRPIALVCEVMNPEYQDPMLVSQYIGLPKLLKGVLLSWSTAQGPGYFPFSFWPEDVPTLDMTAALSCMSFVQKGDYVNLARVDPILLGSKSIPAKSPRAIICIGQTPAICVMPVSTVVSNIIQPNSKNYKLLSGYPHGQEIDRVAGVLRMVFGHTKFNAPLAMNVLTFQTLPPKATSSPIRNFRGFGSSSTGSSSRASGSYFSSVRVYDAREVDFNLTRDIDKMESLPLFEEEIPAGSFAVVGHSISSYEDSVPGEYGLSFNILWVILLGCP
;
A
#
# COMPACT_ATOMS: atom_id res chain seq x y z
N MET A 1 -42.62 6.05 71.34
CA MET A 1 -41.78 5.25 70.42
C MET A 1 -40.99 6.19 69.49
N ARG A 2 -39.68 6.36 69.71
CA ARG A 2 -38.77 7.14 68.86
C ARG A 2 -37.81 6.16 68.19
N LYS A 3 -37.69 6.18 66.86
CA LYS A 3 -36.64 5.47 66.11
C LYS A 3 -35.70 6.49 65.47
N ARG A 4 -34.43 6.45 65.88
CA ARG A 4 -33.28 7.09 65.22
C ARG A 4 -32.65 6.06 64.28
N ALA A 5 -32.38 6.44 63.03
CA ALA A 5 -31.52 5.68 62.12
C ALA A 5 -30.29 6.53 61.77
N LYS A 6 -29.11 5.91 61.84
CA LYS A 6 -27.79 6.49 61.61
C LYS A 6 -27.48 6.62 60.12
N ALA A 7 -26.89 7.74 59.72
CA ALA A 7 -26.31 7.98 58.40
C ALA A 7 -24.94 7.27 58.25
N LYS A 8 -24.68 6.73 57.07
CA LYS A 8 -23.39 6.17 56.61
C LYS A 8 -22.72 7.20 55.68
N ASN A 9 -21.43 7.47 55.92
CA ASN A 9 -20.57 8.28 55.04
C ASN A 9 -20.22 7.53 53.74
N PRO A 10 -20.09 8.23 52.60
CA PRO A 10 -19.57 7.67 51.36
C PRO A 10 -18.03 7.73 51.28
N LYS A 11 -17.51 6.84 50.43
CA LYS A 11 -16.10 6.51 50.20
C LYS A 11 -15.38 7.54 49.31
N ARG A 12 -14.11 7.69 49.67
CA ARG A 12 -12.94 8.34 49.08
C ARG A 12 -12.80 8.18 47.55
N GLU A 13 -12.50 9.32 46.90
CA GLU A 13 -12.01 9.45 45.52
C GLU A 13 -10.57 8.93 45.38
N LEU A 14 -10.27 8.34 44.21
CA LEU A 14 -8.92 8.05 43.73
C LEU A 14 -8.82 8.54 42.29
N SER A 15 -7.86 9.42 42.05
CA SER A 15 -7.43 9.96 40.76
C SER A 15 -6.73 8.91 39.87
N PRO A 16 -6.75 9.04 38.53
CA PRO A 16 -5.94 8.22 37.65
C PRO A 16 -4.54 8.83 37.42
N ASP A 17 -3.53 7.98 37.58
CA ASP A 17 -2.11 8.20 37.28
C ASP A 17 -1.86 8.35 35.76
N GLU A 18 -1.02 9.33 35.43
CA GLU A 18 -0.41 9.51 34.11
C GLU A 18 0.70 8.47 33.89
N GLY A 19 0.50 7.57 32.93
CA GLY A 19 1.50 6.58 32.50
C GLY A 19 2.32 7.06 31.31
N VAL A 20 3.45 7.72 31.61
CA VAL A 20 4.52 8.05 30.64
C VAL A 20 5.22 6.77 30.17
N VAL A 21 5.10 6.43 28.88
CA VAL A 21 5.85 5.32 28.26
C VAL A 21 7.24 5.82 27.88
N ARG A 22 8.26 5.36 28.61
CA ARG A 22 9.68 5.59 28.34
C ARG A 22 10.20 4.63 27.26
N SER A 23 10.93 5.20 26.32
CA SER A 23 11.70 4.54 25.27
C SER A 23 12.91 3.80 25.86
N ALA A 24 13.13 2.55 25.46
CA ALA A 24 14.34 1.81 25.79
C ALA A 24 15.40 2.03 24.69
N SER A 25 16.47 2.72 25.07
CA SER A 25 17.72 2.86 24.33
C SER A 25 18.58 1.60 24.50
N VAL A 26 19.01 1.00 23.40
CA VAL A 26 20.02 -0.07 23.39
C VAL A 26 21.41 0.57 23.35
N THR A 27 22.24 0.20 24.31
CA THR A 27 23.62 0.65 24.49
C THR A 27 24.59 -0.12 23.60
N ASP A 28 25.54 0.62 23.02
CA ASP A 28 26.81 0.16 22.46
C ASP A 28 27.66 -0.59 23.48
N GLU A 29 28.34 -1.67 23.05
CA GLU A 29 29.64 -2.04 23.58
C GLU A 29 30.62 -2.41 22.46
N HIS A 30 31.82 -1.87 22.61
CA HIS A 30 32.97 -1.84 21.71
C HIS A 30 34.12 -2.59 22.42
N PHE A 31 34.94 -3.37 21.67
CA PHE A 31 36.40 -3.70 21.81
C PHE A 31 36.66 -5.15 21.32
N SER A 32 37.27 -5.39 20.15
CA SER A 32 38.71 -5.31 19.76
C SER A 32 39.46 -6.65 19.94
N ASP A 33 39.97 -7.25 18.86
CA ASP A 33 41.40 -7.26 18.55
C ASP A 33 41.73 -8.10 17.29
N SER A 34 42.74 -7.64 16.56
CA SER A 34 43.31 -8.28 15.36
C SER A 34 44.35 -9.35 15.74
N PRO A 35 44.78 -10.23 14.80
CA PRO A 35 46.00 -9.89 14.09
C PRO A 35 46.06 -10.29 12.60
N SER A 36 46.88 -9.51 11.91
CA SER A 36 47.43 -9.60 10.57
C SER A 36 48.10 -10.93 10.19
N GLN A 37 47.92 -11.34 8.92
CA GLN A 37 48.98 -11.99 8.15
C GLN A 37 48.86 -11.69 6.64
N GLU A 38 49.93 -11.11 6.10
CA GLU A 38 50.21 -10.92 4.67
C GLU A 38 50.47 -12.25 3.96
N ARG A 39 49.95 -12.42 2.73
CA ARG A 39 50.67 -13.11 1.64
C ARG A 39 50.31 -12.53 0.26
N HIS A 40 51.35 -12.11 -0.44
CA HIS A 40 51.41 -11.80 -1.86
C HIS A 40 50.95 -12.96 -2.75
N ALA A 41 50.24 -12.65 -3.85
CA ALA A 41 50.65 -13.04 -5.22
C ALA A 41 49.69 -12.51 -6.29
N SER A 42 50.28 -11.89 -7.30
CA SER A 42 49.71 -11.35 -8.52
C SER A 42 49.11 -12.43 -9.43
N ARG A 43 47.93 -12.21 -10.06
CA ARG A 43 47.68 -12.66 -11.44
C ARG A 43 46.41 -12.11 -12.09
N SER A 44 46.59 -11.61 -13.31
CA SER A 44 45.66 -11.67 -14.45
C SER A 44 44.41 -10.79 -14.44
N THR A 45 44.57 -9.57 -14.94
CA THR A 45 43.53 -8.82 -15.65
C THR A 45 43.14 -9.55 -16.94
N LEU A 46 42.06 -10.31 -16.88
CA LEU A 46 41.32 -10.77 -18.07
C LEU A 46 40.24 -9.72 -18.37
N SER A 47 40.39 -9.06 -19.50
CA SER A 47 39.38 -8.18 -20.10
C SER A 47 38.15 -9.01 -20.45
N THR A 48 37.15 -9.02 -19.57
CA THR A 48 35.84 -9.57 -19.88
C THR A 48 35.16 -8.60 -20.84
N GLU A 49 35.08 -9.00 -22.11
CA GLU A 49 34.28 -8.32 -23.12
C GLU A 49 32.88 -8.06 -22.57
N SER A 50 32.49 -6.78 -22.63
CA SER A 50 31.15 -6.30 -22.37
C SER A 50 30.17 -6.99 -23.32
N LYS A 51 29.62 -8.14 -22.89
CA LYS A 51 28.43 -8.72 -23.51
C LYS A 51 27.34 -7.66 -23.48
N THR A 52 27.02 -7.13 -24.65
CA THR A 52 25.82 -6.35 -24.88
C THR A 52 24.63 -7.26 -24.58
N ASP A 53 23.98 -7.06 -23.43
CA ASP A 53 22.73 -7.70 -23.06
C ASP A 53 21.70 -7.36 -24.13
N THR A 54 21.55 -8.29 -25.07
CA THR A 54 20.56 -8.19 -26.14
C THR A 54 19.26 -8.69 -25.54
N VAL A 55 18.36 -7.77 -25.20
CA VAL A 55 17.02 -8.09 -24.69
C VAL A 55 16.17 -8.54 -25.87
N TYR A 56 15.72 -9.79 -25.86
CA TYR A 56 14.87 -10.36 -26.91
C TYR A 56 13.40 -10.04 -26.63
N LEU A 57 12.56 -10.12 -27.67
CA LEU A 57 11.12 -9.86 -27.56
C LEU A 57 10.45 -10.88 -26.61
N GLU A 58 10.95 -12.11 -26.60
CA GLU A 58 10.56 -13.16 -25.66
C GLU A 58 10.90 -12.84 -24.18
N ASP A 59 11.94 -12.06 -23.89
CA ASP A 59 12.28 -11.63 -22.52
C ASP A 59 11.31 -10.57 -21.96
N VAL A 60 10.51 -9.95 -22.84
CA VAL A 60 9.51 -8.93 -22.50
C VAL A 60 8.11 -9.53 -22.36
N MET A 61 7.87 -10.69 -22.99
CA MET A 61 6.60 -11.39 -22.98
C MET A 61 6.71 -12.63 -22.11
N ASP A 62 6.85 -12.40 -20.81
CA ASP A 62 6.71 -13.46 -19.84
C ASP A 62 5.23 -13.84 -19.72
N GLU A 63 4.72 -14.54 -20.74
CA GLU A 63 3.42 -15.19 -20.77
C GLU A 63 3.44 -16.41 -19.84
N HIS A 64 3.86 -16.24 -18.58
CA HIS A 64 3.52 -17.19 -17.55
C HIS A 64 2.01 -17.40 -17.63
N LYS A 65 1.59 -18.60 -18.05
CA LYS A 65 0.18 -18.98 -18.08
C LYS A 65 -0.38 -18.72 -16.70
N ARG A 66 -1.16 -17.64 -16.59
CA ARG A 66 -1.73 -17.23 -15.31
C ARG A 66 -2.58 -18.38 -14.80
N PRO A 67 -2.44 -18.74 -13.52
CA PRO A 67 -3.27 -19.79 -12.97
C PRO A 67 -4.73 -19.32 -13.01
N ILE A 68 -5.62 -20.15 -13.54
CA ILE A 68 -7.06 -19.87 -13.58
C ILE A 68 -7.70 -20.52 -12.35
N ALA A 69 -8.39 -19.71 -11.53
CA ALA A 69 -9.10 -20.22 -10.35
C ALA A 69 -10.45 -20.82 -10.76
N LEU A 70 -10.63 -22.13 -10.52
CA LEU A 70 -11.93 -22.80 -10.77
C LEU A 70 -12.97 -22.46 -9.68
N VAL A 71 -12.50 -22.27 -8.45
CA VAL A 71 -13.28 -21.86 -7.27
C VAL A 71 -12.58 -20.64 -6.66
N CYS A 72 -13.37 -19.71 -6.11
CA CYS A 72 -12.79 -18.58 -5.41
C CYS A 72 -12.37 -18.99 -4.00
N GLU A 73 -11.07 -18.92 -3.70
CA GLU A 73 -10.49 -19.36 -2.42
C GLU A 73 -10.43 -18.24 -1.37
N VAL A 74 -10.79 -17.01 -1.74
CA VAL A 74 -10.66 -15.83 -0.88
C VAL A 74 -11.99 -15.28 -0.39
N MET A 75 -13.14 -15.77 -0.89
CA MET A 75 -14.45 -15.23 -0.54
C MET A 75 -14.99 -15.87 0.74
N ASN A 76 -14.87 -15.16 1.86
CA ASN A 76 -15.47 -15.54 3.13
C ASN A 76 -16.69 -14.63 3.43
N PRO A 77 -17.92 -15.17 3.48
CA PRO A 77 -19.10 -14.40 3.84
C PRO A 77 -18.99 -13.64 5.17
N GLU A 78 -18.23 -14.16 6.14
CA GLU A 78 -18.04 -13.52 7.46
C GLU A 78 -17.22 -12.22 7.39
N TYR A 79 -16.43 -12.00 6.32
CA TYR A 79 -15.62 -10.80 6.14
C TYR A 79 -16.27 -9.77 5.21
N GLN A 80 -17.43 -10.09 4.66
CA GLN A 80 -18.15 -9.21 3.75
C GLN A 80 -18.94 -8.17 4.53
N ASP A 81 -18.63 -6.91 4.26
CA ASP A 81 -19.40 -5.81 4.79
C ASP A 81 -20.85 -5.84 4.26
N PRO A 82 -21.89 -5.69 5.12
CA PRO A 82 -23.30 -5.73 4.71
C PRO A 82 -23.65 -4.77 3.57
N MET A 83 -23.03 -3.59 3.52
CA MET A 83 -23.29 -2.59 2.47
C MET A 83 -22.59 -2.93 1.14
N LEU A 84 -21.62 -3.85 1.16
CA LEU A 84 -20.83 -4.25 -0.01
C LEU A 84 -21.15 -5.67 -0.50
N VAL A 85 -22.00 -6.44 0.19
CA VAL A 85 -22.34 -7.84 -0.17
C VAL A 85 -22.72 -7.98 -1.66
N SER A 86 -23.58 -7.08 -2.15
CA SER A 86 -24.02 -7.10 -3.55
C SER A 86 -22.88 -6.84 -4.54
N GLN A 87 -21.85 -6.08 -4.15
CA GLN A 87 -20.70 -5.74 -4.98
C GLN A 87 -19.72 -6.92 -5.13
N TYR A 88 -19.82 -7.95 -4.27
CA TYR A 88 -19.00 -9.15 -4.40
C TYR A 88 -19.57 -10.18 -5.38
N ILE A 89 -20.84 -10.03 -5.79
CA ILE A 89 -21.50 -10.96 -6.70
C ILE A 89 -20.89 -10.81 -8.09
N GLY A 90 -20.49 -11.93 -8.69
CA GLY A 90 -19.93 -11.96 -10.05
C GLY A 90 -18.48 -11.48 -10.15
N LEU A 91 -17.82 -11.16 -9.03
CA LEU A 91 -16.40 -10.82 -9.05
C LEU A 91 -15.53 -12.01 -9.51
N PRO A 92 -14.35 -11.72 -10.09
CA PRO A 92 -13.41 -12.76 -10.52
C PRO A 92 -13.06 -13.72 -9.40
N LYS A 93 -12.95 -15.00 -9.76
CA LYS A 93 -12.48 -16.05 -8.87
C LYS A 93 -10.97 -15.90 -8.68
N LEU A 94 -10.54 -15.92 -7.43
CA LEU A 94 -9.14 -15.72 -7.07
C LEU A 94 -8.60 -16.91 -6.29
N LEU A 95 -7.32 -17.20 -6.50
CA LEU A 95 -6.56 -18.12 -5.66
C LEU A 95 -6.14 -17.42 -4.37
N LYS A 96 -6.00 -18.15 -3.27
CA LYS A 96 -5.64 -17.60 -1.95
C LYS A 96 -4.18 -17.18 -1.88
N GLY A 97 -3.91 -15.88 -1.85
CA GLY A 97 -2.62 -15.34 -1.44
C GLY A 97 -2.58 -15.08 0.07
N VAL A 98 -1.38 -14.87 0.62
CA VAL A 98 -1.19 -14.49 2.03
C VAL A 98 -0.27 -13.30 2.12
N LEU A 99 -0.74 -12.23 2.77
CA LEU A 99 0.09 -11.10 3.17
C LEU A 99 0.57 -11.36 4.60
N LEU A 100 1.88 -11.49 4.77
CA LEU A 100 2.54 -11.69 6.05
C LEU A 100 2.85 -10.33 6.67
N SER A 101 2.42 -10.16 7.91
CA SER A 101 2.75 -9.01 8.75
C SER A 101 4.20 -9.09 9.21
N TRP A 102 4.89 -7.95 9.29
CA TRP A 102 6.23 -7.89 9.90
C TRP A 102 6.17 -7.93 11.43
N SER A 103 4.98 -7.77 12.00
CA SER A 103 4.73 -7.84 13.44
C SER A 103 3.84 -9.03 13.80
N THR A 104 4.08 -9.66 14.94
CA THR A 104 3.20 -10.69 15.53
C THR A 104 2.07 -10.10 16.37
N ALA A 105 2.06 -8.77 16.56
CA ALA A 105 1.01 -8.09 17.32
C ALA A 105 -0.34 -8.21 16.61
N GLN A 106 -1.37 -8.59 17.37
CA GLN A 106 -2.74 -8.65 16.90
C GLN A 106 -3.34 -7.24 16.87
N GLY A 107 -3.96 -6.88 15.76
CA GLY A 107 -4.71 -5.65 15.62
C GLY A 107 -6.21 -5.85 15.89
N PRO A 108 -7.00 -4.78 15.79
CA PRO A 108 -8.45 -4.83 16.00
C PRO A 108 -9.21 -5.52 14.85
N GLY A 109 -8.52 -5.98 13.80
CA GLY A 109 -9.12 -6.46 12.57
C GLY A 109 -9.17 -5.38 11.49
N TYR A 110 -9.99 -5.61 10.47
CA TYR A 110 -10.18 -4.70 9.34
C TYR A 110 -11.40 -3.81 9.54
N PHE A 111 -11.43 -2.63 8.91
CA PHE A 111 -12.47 -1.65 9.12
C PHE A 111 -13.76 -2.01 8.36
N PRO A 112 -14.93 -2.13 9.01
CA PRO A 112 -16.20 -2.34 8.32
C PRO A 112 -16.63 -1.08 7.57
N PHE A 113 -16.92 -1.19 6.28
CA PHE A 113 -17.40 -0.05 5.50
C PHE A 113 -18.75 0.49 6.00
N SER A 114 -19.59 -0.35 6.61
CA SER A 114 -20.89 0.06 7.14
C SER A 114 -20.82 0.99 8.35
N PHE A 115 -19.62 1.23 8.92
CA PHE A 115 -19.44 2.09 10.09
C PHE A 115 -19.27 3.57 9.70
N TRP A 116 -18.95 3.86 8.43
CA TRP A 116 -18.70 5.22 7.98
C TRP A 116 -19.81 6.25 8.25
N PRO A 117 -21.11 5.93 8.09
CA PRO A 117 -22.17 6.90 8.41
C PRO A 117 -22.20 7.34 9.88
N GLU A 118 -21.70 6.50 10.80
CA GLU A 118 -21.61 6.81 12.22
C GLU A 118 -20.30 7.54 12.55
N ASP A 119 -19.17 7.03 12.04
CA ASP A 119 -17.84 7.56 12.34
C ASP A 119 -17.56 8.90 11.65
N VAL A 120 -18.08 9.10 10.43
CA VAL A 120 -17.92 10.32 9.63
C VAL A 120 -19.27 10.71 9.01
N PRO A 121 -20.17 11.35 9.77
CA PRO A 121 -21.52 11.68 9.30
C PRO A 121 -21.58 12.60 8.07
N THR A 122 -20.49 13.30 7.78
CA THR A 122 -20.34 14.21 6.64
C THR A 122 -19.86 13.50 5.37
N LEU A 123 -19.48 12.22 5.44
CA LEU A 123 -19.00 11.47 4.28
C LEU A 123 -20.13 11.28 3.26
N ASP A 124 -19.88 11.69 2.01
CA ASP A 124 -20.76 11.29 0.91
C ASP A 124 -20.64 9.79 0.65
N MET A 125 -21.61 9.03 1.15
CA MET A 125 -21.66 7.58 1.01
C MET A 125 -21.77 7.12 -0.45
N THR A 126 -22.30 7.94 -1.36
CA THR A 126 -22.34 7.63 -2.78
C THR A 126 -20.95 7.70 -3.37
N ALA A 127 -20.19 8.76 -3.05
CA ALA A 127 -18.80 8.91 -3.45
C ALA A 127 -17.92 7.79 -2.87
N ALA A 128 -18.05 7.51 -1.57
CA ALA A 128 -17.32 6.43 -0.89
C ALA A 128 -17.60 5.05 -1.51
N LEU A 129 -18.88 4.74 -1.79
CA LEU A 129 -19.27 3.50 -2.45
C LEU A 129 -18.72 3.42 -3.88
N SER A 130 -18.65 4.56 -4.60
CA SER A 130 -18.01 4.62 -5.92
C SER A 130 -16.52 4.23 -5.85
N CYS A 131 -15.82 4.60 -4.78
CA CYS A 131 -14.43 4.22 -4.55
C CYS A 131 -14.29 2.72 -4.23
N MET A 132 -15.20 2.17 -3.43
CA MET A 132 -15.21 0.73 -3.09
C MET A 132 -15.55 -0.17 -4.28
N SER A 133 -16.37 0.31 -5.21
CA SER A 133 -16.86 -0.44 -6.38
C SER A 133 -16.05 -0.18 -7.66
N PHE A 134 -15.13 0.78 -7.64
CA PHE A 134 -14.23 1.04 -8.76
C PHE A 134 -13.47 -0.22 -9.16
N VAL A 135 -13.45 -0.54 -10.46
CA VAL A 135 -12.74 -1.70 -11.01
C VAL A 135 -11.44 -1.24 -11.68
N GLN A 136 -11.56 -0.48 -12.76
CA GLN A 136 -10.44 -0.02 -13.57
C GLN A 136 -10.86 1.16 -14.45
N LYS A 137 -9.93 2.09 -14.69
CA LYS A 137 -10.03 3.10 -15.74
C LYS A 137 -8.64 3.55 -16.17
N GLY A 138 -8.32 3.38 -17.46
CA GLY A 138 -6.97 3.65 -17.97
C GLY A 138 -5.93 2.84 -17.20
N ASP A 139 -4.93 3.54 -16.65
CA ASP A 139 -3.83 2.95 -15.86
C ASP A 139 -4.20 2.74 -14.37
N TYR A 140 -5.39 3.15 -13.95
CA TYR A 140 -5.88 3.03 -12.58
C TYR A 140 -6.66 1.73 -12.38
N VAL A 141 -6.42 1.02 -11.28
CA VAL A 141 -7.05 -0.27 -10.99
C VAL A 141 -7.27 -0.51 -9.49
N ASN A 142 -8.41 -1.06 -9.11
CA ASN A 142 -8.62 -1.61 -7.78
C ASN A 142 -8.37 -3.11 -7.78
N LEU A 143 -7.32 -3.55 -7.08
CA LEU A 143 -6.94 -4.96 -7.02
C LEU A 143 -7.98 -5.83 -6.30
N ALA A 144 -8.84 -5.25 -5.46
CA ALA A 144 -9.93 -6.01 -4.85
C ALA A 144 -11.06 -6.32 -5.84
N ARG A 145 -11.13 -5.64 -6.99
CA ARG A 145 -12.24 -5.78 -7.95
C ARG A 145 -11.83 -6.33 -9.32
N VAL A 146 -10.61 -6.06 -9.74
CA VAL A 146 -10.14 -6.37 -11.09
C VAL A 146 -10.02 -7.88 -11.36
N ASP A 147 -10.20 -8.26 -12.63
CA ASP A 147 -9.81 -9.58 -13.12
C ASP A 147 -8.28 -9.65 -13.27
N PRO A 148 -7.58 -10.56 -12.57
CA PRO A 148 -6.14 -10.69 -12.65
C PRO A 148 -5.63 -11.00 -14.07
N ILE A 149 -6.47 -11.48 -15.00
CA ILE A 149 -6.11 -11.67 -16.41
C ILE A 149 -5.77 -10.35 -17.10
N LEU A 150 -6.36 -9.23 -16.66
CA LEU A 150 -6.11 -7.89 -17.24
C LEU A 150 -4.79 -7.28 -16.78
N LEU A 151 -4.17 -7.86 -15.77
CA LEU A 151 -2.91 -7.38 -15.21
C LEU A 151 -1.73 -8.09 -15.85
N GLY A 152 -0.57 -7.47 -15.74
CA GLY A 152 0.76 -7.96 -16.10
C GLY A 152 1.68 -7.89 -14.88
N SER A 153 2.78 -8.62 -14.90
CA SER A 153 3.94 -8.30 -14.08
C SER A 153 5.13 -8.07 -15.00
N LYS A 154 5.91 -7.01 -14.75
CA LYS A 154 7.10 -6.68 -15.54
C LYS A 154 8.32 -6.76 -14.64
N SER A 155 9.26 -7.62 -15.02
CA SER A 155 10.57 -7.71 -14.36
C SER A 155 11.35 -6.41 -14.57
N ILE A 156 12.01 -5.97 -13.52
CA ILE A 156 12.83 -4.78 -13.47
C ILE A 156 14.28 -5.24 -13.24
N PRO A 157 15.21 -4.89 -14.14
CA PRO A 157 16.63 -5.15 -13.93
C PRO A 157 17.12 -4.53 -12.62
N ALA A 158 17.50 -5.38 -11.67
CA ALA A 158 18.02 -5.00 -10.36
C ALA A 158 18.93 -6.11 -9.83
N LYS A 159 19.71 -5.82 -8.78
CA LYS A 159 20.59 -6.81 -8.14
C LYS A 159 19.83 -8.00 -7.54
N SER A 160 18.58 -7.78 -7.13
CA SER A 160 17.62 -8.81 -6.69
C SER A 160 16.44 -8.78 -7.67
N PRO A 161 15.86 -9.95 -8.02
CA PRO A 161 14.65 -10.02 -8.85
C PRO A 161 13.56 -9.09 -8.30
N ARG A 162 13.10 -8.17 -9.14
CA ARG A 162 12.04 -7.23 -8.81
C ARG A 162 11.02 -7.20 -9.93
N ALA A 163 9.74 -7.19 -9.59
CA ALA A 163 8.66 -7.06 -10.55
C ALA A 163 7.68 -5.96 -10.13
N ILE A 164 7.05 -5.30 -11.09
CA ILE A 164 5.95 -4.34 -10.87
C ILE A 164 4.67 -4.83 -11.53
N ILE A 165 3.53 -4.44 -10.98
CA ILE A 165 2.23 -4.68 -11.61
C ILE A 165 2.06 -3.72 -12.79
N CYS A 166 1.54 -4.25 -13.90
CA CYS A 166 1.23 -3.50 -15.11
C CYS A 166 -0.21 -3.74 -15.57
N ILE A 167 -0.75 -2.83 -16.36
CA ILE A 167 -1.93 -3.00 -17.21
C ILE A 167 -1.40 -2.93 -18.65
N GLY A 168 -1.42 -4.07 -19.36
CA GLY A 168 -0.68 -4.21 -20.60
C GLY A 168 0.81 -3.92 -20.38
N GLN A 169 1.34 -2.91 -21.07
CA GLN A 169 2.75 -2.49 -20.97
C GLN A 169 2.98 -1.31 -20.01
N THR A 170 1.90 -0.72 -19.47
CA THR A 170 1.98 0.44 -18.60
C THR A 170 1.95 -0.01 -17.14
N PRO A 171 2.82 0.50 -16.27
CA PRO A 171 2.73 0.25 -14.84
C PRO A 171 1.39 0.69 -14.25
N ALA A 172 0.80 -0.16 -13.42
CA ALA A 172 -0.52 0.09 -12.85
C ALA A 172 -0.44 1.08 -11.68
N ILE A 173 -1.42 1.98 -11.61
CA ILE A 173 -1.73 2.78 -10.43
C ILE A 173 -2.85 2.07 -9.67
N CYS A 174 -2.48 1.35 -8.62
CA CYS A 174 -3.42 0.67 -7.76
C CYS A 174 -4.13 1.70 -6.88
N VAL A 175 -5.45 1.54 -6.70
CA VAL A 175 -6.24 2.35 -5.77
C VAL A 175 -6.76 1.49 -4.64
N MET A 176 -6.67 2.00 -3.41
CA MET A 176 -7.16 1.31 -2.22
C MET A 176 -7.83 2.30 -1.25
N PRO A 177 -9.14 2.17 -1.01
CA PRO A 177 -9.81 2.89 0.08
C PRO A 177 -9.41 2.32 1.45
N VAL A 178 -9.10 3.20 2.40
CA VAL A 178 -8.70 2.86 3.77
C VAL A 178 -9.34 3.79 4.79
N SER A 179 -9.50 3.30 6.02
CA SER A 179 -9.68 4.14 7.21
C SER A 179 -8.30 4.51 7.74
N THR A 180 -7.96 5.81 7.74
CA THR A 180 -6.60 6.28 8.07
C THR A 180 -6.28 6.09 9.55
N VAL A 181 -5.03 5.81 9.87
CA VAL A 181 -4.54 5.63 11.25
C VAL A 181 -3.37 6.57 11.53
N VAL A 182 -2.38 6.60 10.64
CA VAL A 182 -1.20 7.46 10.76
C VAL A 182 -0.96 8.12 9.42
N SER A 183 -0.69 9.42 9.44
CA SER A 183 -0.30 10.18 8.27
C SER A 183 0.94 11.02 8.59
N ASN A 184 1.92 10.95 7.70
CA ASN A 184 3.15 11.75 7.71
C ASN A 184 3.44 12.27 6.29
N ILE A 185 2.40 12.74 5.60
CA ILE A 185 2.49 13.21 4.21
C ILE A 185 3.05 14.63 4.15
N ILE A 186 2.57 15.50 5.05
CA ILE A 186 3.00 16.89 5.13
C ILE A 186 4.27 17.00 5.96
N GLN A 187 4.29 16.34 7.13
CA GLN A 187 5.46 16.26 8.00
C GLN A 187 6.08 14.86 7.94
N PRO A 188 7.17 14.65 7.17
CA PRO A 188 7.83 13.35 7.06
C PRO A 188 8.28 12.82 8.42
N ASN A 189 8.35 11.50 8.53
CA ASN A 189 8.82 10.87 9.77
C ASN A 189 10.32 11.12 10.02
N SER A 190 10.84 10.61 11.15
CA SER A 190 12.27 10.76 11.53
C SER A 190 13.28 10.24 10.50
N LYS A 191 12.85 9.38 9.57
CA LYS A 191 13.66 8.84 8.47
C LYS A 191 13.42 9.57 7.14
N ASN A 192 12.69 10.69 7.16
CA ASN A 192 12.28 11.49 6.00
C ASN A 192 11.43 10.73 4.98
N TYR A 193 10.64 9.75 5.42
CA TYR A 193 9.61 9.13 4.58
C TYR A 193 8.29 9.87 4.73
N LYS A 194 7.61 10.06 3.59
CA LYS A 194 6.19 10.34 3.59
C LYS A 194 5.45 9.02 3.62
N LEU A 195 4.50 8.86 4.52
CA LEU A 195 3.70 7.65 4.62
C LEU A 195 2.25 7.97 4.98
N LEU A 196 1.39 7.02 4.63
CA LEU A 196 0.03 6.92 5.10
C LEU A 196 -0.20 5.46 5.49
N SER A 197 -0.76 5.25 6.66
CA SER A 197 -1.12 3.93 7.17
C SER A 197 -2.61 3.91 7.44
N GLY A 198 -3.29 2.84 7.05
CA GLY A 198 -4.73 2.71 7.23
C GLY A 198 -5.20 1.26 7.30
N TYR A 199 -6.39 1.07 7.86
CA TYR A 199 -7.08 -0.21 7.82
C TYR A 199 -7.73 -0.39 6.45
N PRO A 200 -7.39 -1.47 5.72
CA PRO A 200 -8.20 -1.92 4.59
C PRO A 200 -9.60 -2.31 5.07
N HIS A 201 -10.54 -2.35 4.12
CA HIS A 201 -11.93 -2.68 4.42
C HIS A 201 -12.20 -4.18 4.27
N GLY A 202 -12.61 -4.84 5.36
CA GLY A 202 -13.06 -6.25 5.40
C GLY A 202 -12.38 -7.18 4.38
N GLN A 203 -13.20 -7.79 3.53
CA GLN A 203 -12.85 -8.76 2.48
C GLN A 203 -11.88 -8.22 1.39
N GLU A 204 -11.69 -6.91 1.26
CA GLU A 204 -10.89 -6.32 0.17
C GLU A 204 -9.44 -6.78 0.20
N ILE A 205 -8.85 -6.90 1.39
CA ILE A 205 -7.43 -7.25 1.55
C ILE A 205 -7.11 -8.68 1.12
N ASP A 206 -8.02 -9.63 1.38
CA ASP A 206 -7.87 -11.01 0.94
C ASP A 206 -7.97 -11.13 -0.59
N ARG A 207 -8.83 -10.30 -1.20
CA ARG A 207 -8.95 -10.22 -2.66
C ARG A 207 -7.69 -9.61 -3.28
N VAL A 208 -7.15 -8.55 -2.68
CA VAL A 208 -5.85 -7.98 -3.07
C VAL A 208 -4.75 -9.04 -3.01
N ALA A 209 -4.66 -9.80 -1.90
CA ALA A 209 -3.69 -10.88 -1.76
C ALA A 209 -3.84 -11.95 -2.84
N GLY A 210 -5.09 -12.31 -3.19
CA GLY A 210 -5.37 -13.29 -4.24
C GLY A 210 -4.97 -12.81 -5.64
N VAL A 211 -5.25 -11.55 -5.97
CA VAL A 211 -4.77 -10.95 -7.23
C VAL A 211 -3.25 -10.93 -7.28
N LEU A 212 -2.59 -10.52 -6.19
CA LEU A 212 -1.12 -10.51 -6.12
C LEU A 212 -0.52 -11.91 -6.34
N ARG A 213 -1.12 -12.96 -5.76
CA ARG A 213 -0.72 -14.36 -6.00
C ARG A 213 -0.81 -14.73 -7.48
N MET A 214 -1.89 -14.34 -8.15
CA MET A 214 -2.12 -14.70 -9.55
C MET A 214 -1.26 -13.87 -10.53
N VAL A 215 -0.90 -12.65 -10.14
CA VAL A 215 -0.09 -11.73 -10.97
C VAL A 215 1.41 -12.00 -10.82
N PHE A 216 1.90 -12.22 -9.61
CA PHE A 216 3.32 -12.46 -9.34
C PHE A 216 3.69 -13.94 -9.24
N GLY A 217 2.71 -14.84 -9.07
CA GLY A 217 2.95 -16.28 -9.00
C GLY A 217 3.41 -16.79 -7.63
N HIS A 218 3.50 -15.94 -6.61
CA HIS A 218 3.90 -16.32 -5.24
C HIS A 218 2.70 -16.47 -4.31
N THR A 219 2.74 -17.45 -3.41
CA THR A 219 1.63 -17.73 -2.49
C THR A 219 1.65 -16.87 -1.23
N LYS A 220 2.81 -16.33 -0.86
CA LYS A 220 3.04 -15.56 0.36
C LYS A 220 3.89 -14.34 0.05
N PHE A 221 3.61 -13.23 0.74
CA PHE A 221 4.37 -12.01 0.61
C PHE A 221 4.60 -11.34 1.97
N ASN A 222 5.83 -10.95 2.28
CA ASN A 222 6.13 -10.03 3.37
C ASN A 222 5.63 -8.63 2.99
N ALA A 223 4.64 -8.11 3.71
CA ALA A 223 4.02 -6.83 3.41
C ALA A 223 4.31 -5.79 4.52
N PRO A 224 4.26 -4.48 4.23
CA PRO A 224 4.30 -3.41 5.25
C PRO A 224 2.96 -3.34 6.00
N LEU A 225 2.58 -4.47 6.61
CA LEU A 225 1.35 -4.72 7.34
C LEU A 225 1.72 -5.01 8.80
N ALA A 226 1.06 -4.35 9.74
CA ALA A 226 1.16 -4.67 11.17
C ALA A 226 -0.15 -4.31 11.87
N MET A 227 -0.62 -5.16 12.80
CA MET A 227 -1.87 -4.94 13.52
C MET A 227 -3.04 -4.62 12.57
N ASN A 228 -3.14 -5.33 11.44
CA ASN A 228 -4.13 -5.11 10.36
C ASN A 228 -4.04 -3.74 9.63
N VAL A 229 -3.03 -2.93 9.93
CA VAL A 229 -2.79 -1.63 9.29
C VAL A 229 -1.79 -1.80 8.15
N LEU A 230 -2.20 -1.47 6.93
CA LEU A 230 -1.32 -1.45 5.76
C LEU A 230 -0.67 -0.07 5.63
N THR A 231 0.63 -0.04 5.37
CA THR A 231 1.40 1.20 5.21
C THR A 231 1.84 1.41 3.76
N PHE A 232 1.52 2.59 3.24
CA PHE A 232 1.97 3.09 1.95
C PHE A 232 3.03 4.18 2.20
N GLN A 233 4.16 4.11 1.54
CA GLN A 233 5.26 5.04 1.81
C GLN A 233 6.04 5.43 0.56
N THR A 234 6.66 6.60 0.57
CA THR A 234 7.59 7.00 -0.49
C THR A 234 8.89 6.22 -0.38
N LEU A 235 9.60 6.11 -1.50
CA LEU A 235 10.96 5.58 -1.49
C LEU A 235 11.91 6.57 -0.77
N PRO A 236 12.99 6.09 -0.12
CA PRO A 236 13.94 6.95 0.56
C PRO A 236 14.62 7.90 -0.43
N PRO A 237 14.92 9.15 -0.05
CA PRO A 237 15.63 10.10 -0.91
C PRO A 237 16.99 9.59 -1.41
N LYS A 238 17.63 8.69 -0.65
CA LYS A 238 18.93 8.07 -0.98
C LYS A 238 18.83 6.86 -1.93
N ALA A 239 17.63 6.43 -2.34
CA ALA A 239 17.44 5.39 -3.36
C ALA A 239 17.73 5.96 -4.76
N THR A 240 18.98 6.36 -5.00
CA THR A 240 19.44 7.02 -6.22
C THR A 240 19.42 6.13 -7.47
N SER A 241 19.22 4.82 -7.30
CA SER A 241 19.22 3.82 -8.36
C SER A 241 17.85 3.18 -8.62
N SER A 242 16.74 3.82 -8.24
CA SER A 242 15.42 3.25 -8.56
C SER A 242 15.12 3.41 -10.05
N PRO A 243 14.90 2.31 -10.81
CA PRO A 243 14.62 2.35 -12.24
C PRO A 243 13.27 3.02 -12.59
N ILE A 244 12.48 3.40 -11.57
CA ILE A 244 11.29 4.23 -11.72
C ILE A 244 11.62 5.64 -12.23
N ARG A 245 12.89 6.11 -12.15
CA ARG A 245 13.31 7.34 -12.86
C ARG A 245 13.12 7.26 -14.39
N ASN A 246 13.02 6.05 -14.94
CA ASN A 246 12.77 5.81 -16.36
C ASN A 246 11.28 5.61 -16.68
N PHE A 247 10.37 5.92 -15.76
CA PHE A 247 8.97 6.20 -16.11
C PHE A 247 8.86 7.54 -16.85
N ARG A 248 9.52 7.63 -18.00
CA ARG A 248 9.00 8.46 -19.08
C ARG A 248 7.87 7.62 -19.65
N GLY A 249 6.63 8.10 -19.59
CA GLY A 249 5.59 7.55 -20.44
C GLY A 249 6.17 7.43 -21.85
N PHE A 250 5.96 6.28 -22.49
CA PHE A 250 6.24 6.14 -23.91
C PHE A 250 5.42 7.20 -24.63
N GLY A 251 6.03 8.37 -24.87
CA GLY A 251 5.48 9.39 -25.72
C GLY A 251 5.45 8.80 -27.11
N SER A 252 4.24 8.61 -27.66
CA SER A 252 4.10 8.41 -29.09
C SER A 252 4.75 9.61 -29.79
N SER A 253 5.55 9.36 -30.82
CA SER A 253 6.08 10.42 -31.69
C SER A 253 5.01 11.14 -32.51
N SER A 254 3.72 10.79 -32.33
CA SER A 254 2.58 11.32 -33.09
C SER A 254 1.61 12.20 -32.29
N THR A 255 1.84 12.49 -31.00
CA THR A 255 0.95 13.35 -30.21
C THR A 255 1.72 14.36 -29.35
N GLY A 256 1.40 15.64 -29.55
CA GLY A 256 2.01 16.76 -28.87
C GLY A 256 1.84 16.72 -27.35
N SER A 257 2.90 17.13 -26.67
CA SER A 257 3.06 17.34 -25.23
C SER A 257 1.79 17.82 -24.51
N SER A 258 1.12 16.93 -23.78
CA SER A 258 0.50 17.29 -22.51
C SER A 258 1.51 16.93 -21.41
N SER A 259 1.98 17.92 -20.66
CA SER A 259 2.89 17.79 -19.54
C SER A 259 2.30 16.91 -18.43
N ARG A 260 2.38 15.59 -18.56
CA ARG A 260 2.23 14.69 -17.42
C ARG A 260 3.44 14.88 -16.53
N ALA A 261 3.19 15.27 -15.29
CA ALA A 261 4.18 15.70 -14.31
C ALA A 261 5.37 14.73 -14.22
N SER A 262 6.49 15.10 -14.84
CA SER A 262 7.82 14.52 -14.60
C SER A 262 8.34 15.06 -13.27
N GLY A 263 7.63 14.80 -12.17
CA GLY A 263 8.07 15.09 -10.82
C GLY A 263 8.98 13.98 -10.33
N SER A 264 10.13 14.32 -9.78
CA SER A 264 10.93 13.41 -8.97
C SER A 264 10.00 12.70 -7.97
N TYR A 265 9.83 11.38 -8.08
CA TYR A 265 8.99 10.52 -7.23
C TYR A 265 9.32 10.59 -5.72
N PHE A 266 10.26 11.45 -5.34
CA PHE A 266 10.80 11.61 -4.00
C PHE A 266 10.32 12.87 -3.26
N SER A 267 9.59 13.82 -3.86
CA SER A 267 9.37 15.12 -3.20
C SER A 267 7.93 15.49 -2.80
N SER A 268 6.87 15.03 -3.45
CA SER A 268 5.51 15.44 -3.03
C SER A 268 4.42 14.42 -3.36
N VAL A 269 4.01 13.66 -2.35
CA VAL A 269 2.69 13.02 -2.32
C VAL A 269 1.67 14.13 -2.18
N ARG A 270 0.75 14.25 -3.13
CA ARG A 270 -0.36 15.21 -3.09
C ARG A 270 -1.56 14.57 -2.42
N VAL A 271 -2.27 15.36 -1.62
CA VAL A 271 -3.56 15.00 -1.06
C VAL A 271 -4.60 15.87 -1.76
N TYR A 272 -5.51 15.23 -2.50
CA TYR A 272 -6.60 15.88 -3.19
C TYR A 272 -7.84 15.84 -2.29
N ASP A 273 -8.45 16.99 -2.05
CA ASP A 273 -9.62 17.14 -1.20
C ASP A 273 -10.90 17.00 -2.04
N ALA A 274 -11.67 15.95 -1.79
CA ALA A 274 -12.94 15.69 -2.45
C ALA A 274 -14.14 15.80 -1.49
N ARG A 275 -13.95 16.28 -0.25
CA ARG A 275 -15.00 16.33 0.78
C ARG A 275 -16.19 17.21 0.39
N GLU A 276 -15.95 18.28 -0.37
CA GLU A 276 -16.97 19.25 -0.79
C GLU A 276 -17.25 19.21 -2.30
N VAL A 277 -16.86 18.13 -2.98
CA VAL A 277 -17.00 17.97 -4.44
C VAL A 277 -17.82 16.72 -4.73
N ASP A 278 -18.78 16.79 -5.67
CA ASP A 278 -19.41 15.59 -6.25
C ASP A 278 -18.36 14.81 -7.03
N PHE A 279 -17.69 13.90 -6.32
CA PHE A 279 -16.61 13.08 -6.85
C PHE A 279 -17.05 11.63 -6.99
N ASN A 280 -16.95 11.11 -8.20
CA ASN A 280 -17.16 9.69 -8.48
C ASN A 280 -15.88 9.11 -9.08
N LEU A 281 -15.26 8.14 -8.40
CA LEU A 281 -13.94 7.64 -8.80
C LEU A 281 -13.94 7.08 -10.24
N THR A 282 -15.03 6.39 -10.64
CA THR A 282 -15.17 5.82 -11.99
C THR A 282 -15.27 6.92 -13.05
N ARG A 283 -16.01 7.99 -12.78
CA ARG A 283 -16.22 9.09 -13.73
C ARG A 283 -15.02 10.04 -13.77
N ASP A 284 -14.47 10.37 -12.61
CA ASP A 284 -13.69 11.60 -12.39
C ASP A 284 -12.19 11.38 -12.13
N ILE A 285 -11.70 10.13 -12.02
CA ILE A 285 -10.26 9.87 -11.75
C ILE A 285 -9.29 10.55 -12.72
N ASP A 286 -9.65 10.70 -14.01
CA ASP A 286 -8.81 11.40 -15.00
C ASP A 286 -8.70 12.90 -14.75
N LYS A 287 -9.61 13.45 -13.93
CA LYS A 287 -9.70 14.85 -13.54
C LYS A 287 -9.31 15.05 -12.07
N MET A 288 -8.75 14.04 -11.41
CA MET A 288 -8.35 14.14 -10.00
C MET A 288 -7.46 15.35 -9.72
N GLU A 289 -6.58 15.74 -10.67
CA GLU A 289 -5.70 16.90 -10.52
C GLU A 289 -6.43 18.25 -10.48
N SER A 290 -7.72 18.31 -10.84
CA SER A 290 -8.53 19.53 -10.69
C SER A 290 -9.18 19.67 -9.32
N LEU A 291 -9.08 18.66 -8.45
CA LEU A 291 -9.55 18.76 -7.07
C LEU A 291 -8.67 19.74 -6.28
N PRO A 292 -9.24 20.46 -5.29
CA PRO A 292 -8.45 21.28 -4.37
C PRO A 292 -7.42 20.42 -3.63
N LEU A 293 -6.31 21.03 -3.20
CA LEU A 293 -5.31 20.34 -2.39
C LEU A 293 -5.66 20.44 -0.91
N PHE A 294 -5.53 19.34 -0.19
CA PHE A 294 -5.54 19.32 1.26
C PHE A 294 -4.12 19.57 1.77
N GLU A 295 -3.92 20.68 2.48
CA GLU A 295 -2.58 21.14 2.90
C GLU A 295 -2.20 20.72 4.33
N GLU A 296 -3.14 20.09 5.05
CA GLU A 296 -2.94 19.61 6.41
C GLU A 296 -2.59 18.12 6.45
N GLU A 297 -2.17 17.64 7.63
CA GLU A 297 -1.94 16.20 7.83
C GLU A 297 -3.28 15.48 7.92
N ILE A 298 -3.42 14.34 7.22
CA ILE A 298 -4.71 13.63 7.18
C ILE A 298 -5.05 13.10 8.59
N PRO A 299 -6.18 13.50 9.19
CA PRO A 299 -6.56 13.03 10.52
C PRO A 299 -6.76 11.51 10.53
N ALA A 300 -6.45 10.86 11.66
CA ALA A 300 -6.81 9.46 11.89
C ALA A 300 -8.34 9.31 11.88
N GLY A 301 -8.86 8.20 11.36
CA GLY A 301 -10.30 7.96 11.18
C GLY A 301 -10.89 8.58 9.92
N SER A 302 -10.06 9.13 9.01
CA SER A 302 -10.54 9.68 7.74
C SER A 302 -10.79 8.59 6.71
N PHE A 303 -11.78 8.80 5.83
CA PHE A 303 -11.93 7.99 4.61
C PHE A 303 -11.00 8.53 3.53
N ALA A 304 -9.99 7.75 3.17
CA ALA A 304 -9.03 8.12 2.14
C ALA A 304 -8.89 7.03 1.07
N VAL A 305 -8.72 7.44 -0.18
CA VAL A 305 -8.35 6.55 -1.29
C VAL A 305 -6.88 6.79 -1.63
N VAL A 306 -6.07 5.75 -1.47
CA VAL A 306 -4.64 5.81 -1.73
C VAL A 306 -4.37 5.36 -3.14
N GLY A 307 -3.75 6.22 -3.95
CA GLY A 307 -3.14 5.83 -5.22
C GLY A 307 -1.71 5.39 -4.98
N HIS A 308 -1.35 4.18 -5.37
CA HIS A 308 -0.04 3.60 -5.12
C HIS A 308 0.41 2.69 -6.26
N SER A 309 1.71 2.46 -6.36
CA SER A 309 2.25 1.35 -7.17
C SER A 309 2.63 0.19 -6.26
N ILE A 310 2.64 -1.03 -6.83
CA ILE A 310 3.08 -2.23 -6.13
C ILE A 310 4.27 -2.83 -6.86
N SER A 311 5.32 -3.14 -6.11
CA SER A 311 6.42 -3.97 -6.59
C SER A 311 6.66 -5.15 -5.66
N SER A 312 6.92 -6.32 -6.23
CA SER A 312 7.47 -7.47 -5.52
C SER A 312 8.99 -7.51 -5.68
N TYR A 313 9.68 -7.97 -4.65
CA TYR A 313 11.12 -8.21 -4.66
C TYR A 313 11.43 -9.48 -3.88
N GLU A 314 12.48 -10.20 -4.27
CA GLU A 314 13.00 -11.28 -3.44
C GLU A 314 13.70 -10.68 -2.22
N ASP A 315 13.33 -11.17 -1.03
CA ASP A 315 13.90 -10.75 0.25
C ASP A 315 15.33 -11.28 0.42
N SER A 316 15.95 -10.99 1.56
CA SER A 316 17.25 -11.52 1.96
C SER A 316 17.28 -13.04 2.08
N VAL A 317 16.12 -13.66 2.34
CA VAL A 317 15.94 -15.12 2.37
C VAL A 317 15.48 -15.59 0.99
N PRO A 318 16.25 -16.44 0.29
CA PRO A 318 15.88 -16.92 -1.04
C PRO A 318 14.51 -17.60 -1.06
N GLY A 319 13.69 -17.26 -2.05
CA GLY A 319 12.32 -17.76 -2.19
C GLY A 319 11.27 -17.09 -1.28
N GLU A 320 11.67 -16.15 -0.41
CA GLU A 320 10.75 -15.25 0.26
C GLU A 320 10.60 -13.96 -0.54
N TYR A 321 9.37 -13.48 -0.66
CA TYR A 321 9.05 -12.32 -1.49
C TYR A 321 8.48 -11.20 -0.63
N GLY A 322 9.08 -10.03 -0.71
CA GLY A 322 8.55 -8.81 -0.14
C GLY A 322 7.66 -8.05 -1.11
N LEU A 323 6.76 -7.23 -0.56
CA LEU A 323 5.99 -6.24 -1.28
C LEU A 323 6.35 -4.83 -0.82
N SER A 324 6.32 -3.90 -1.76
CA SER A 324 6.45 -2.48 -1.51
C SER A 324 5.25 -1.76 -2.10
N PHE A 325 4.55 -1.01 -1.25
CA PHE A 325 3.40 -0.18 -1.58
C PHE A 325 3.87 1.27 -1.64
N ASN A 326 4.20 1.73 -2.84
CA ASN A 326 4.76 3.07 -3.04
C ASN A 326 3.64 4.07 -3.28
N ILE A 327 3.38 4.93 -2.30
CA ILE A 327 2.34 5.96 -2.38
C ILE A 327 2.66 6.97 -3.49
N LEU A 328 1.65 7.35 -4.26
CA LEU A 328 1.74 8.33 -5.34
C LEU A 328 0.92 9.58 -5.02
N TRP A 329 -0.31 9.37 -4.56
CA TRP A 329 -1.26 10.42 -4.19
C TRP A 329 -2.32 9.87 -3.24
N VAL A 330 -3.09 10.76 -2.62
CA VAL A 330 -4.25 10.42 -1.79
C VAL A 330 -5.44 11.29 -2.19
N ILE A 331 -6.64 10.72 -2.20
CA ILE A 331 -7.91 11.48 -2.27
C ILE A 331 -8.59 11.37 -0.91
N LEU A 332 -8.95 12.49 -0.31
CA LEU A 332 -9.64 12.58 0.97
C LEU A 332 -11.14 12.80 0.73
N LEU A 333 -12.00 11.89 1.21
CA LEU A 333 -13.45 11.99 1.03
C LEU A 333 -14.20 12.34 2.32
N GLY A 334 -13.62 12.07 3.49
CA GLY A 334 -14.24 12.43 4.77
C GLY A 334 -13.24 12.44 5.91
N CYS A 335 -13.51 13.26 6.91
CA CYS A 335 -12.73 13.39 8.15
C CYS A 335 -13.68 13.35 9.36
N PRO A 336 -13.26 12.76 10.49
CA PRO A 336 -14.06 12.69 11.71
C PRO A 336 -14.26 14.05 12.40
#